data_AF-A0A3B9AK69-F1
#
_entry.id   AF-A0A3B9AK69-F1
#
_cell.length_a   1.000
_cell.length_b   1.000
_cell.length_c   1.000
_cell.angle_alpha   90.00
_cell.angle_beta   90.00
_cell.angle_gamma   90.00
#
_symmetry.space_group_name_H-M   'P 1'
#
loop_
_entity.id
_entity.type
_entity.pdbx_description
1 polymer ?
#
loop_
_entity_poly.entity_id
_entity_poly.type
_entity_poly.pdbx_seq_one_letter_code
_entity_poly.pdbx_strand_id
1 'polypeptide(L)'
;MFRLRWSYGLLLLAVLGCRKDVETFQPYAPSASELGSLLSARVPSTAAVSTFNLSNLATDKVLETASGVQVFLVDTDQLFEKEGTNVVVPCSTCPDLKIEVTEVTDKGDIMARGLHTVGDSNKVFETAGMVRIKATCGGQALELMSNRNLKVHIPNANTTADFWLFEQNTELSKPWLITPRPVYEAEWSAATGAIQEGYELLISQLGWSAAGKFVEDPNSSFCVQLPTGFGEQNTLSYVVFKDRQVVVPLDFDLGKNLFCFPKMPVGYLVQPVSISKLGESFYLGKAQTEVGTNAVFPLNNQIMTEEAVVNIIKGL
;
A
#
# COMPACT_ATOMS: atom_id res chain seq x y z
N MET A 1 22.06 32.04 92.86
CA MET A 1 20.91 32.95 93.08
C MET A 1 20.06 33.00 91.83
N PHE A 2 18.74 33.00 92.03
CA PHE A 2 17.61 32.95 91.10
C PHE A 2 17.63 33.89 89.87
N ARG A 3 17.04 33.42 88.75
CA ARG A 3 15.89 33.98 87.95
C ARG A 3 15.97 33.46 86.50
N LEU A 4 15.16 32.50 86.02
CA LEU A 4 13.73 32.48 85.65
C LEU A 4 13.29 33.52 84.58
N ARG A 5 12.91 33.06 83.37
CA ARG A 5 11.79 33.50 82.49
C ARG A 5 11.89 32.79 81.11
N TRP A 6 11.01 31.87 80.73
CA TRP A 6 9.61 31.96 80.24
C TRP A 6 9.45 32.23 78.72
N SER A 7 8.82 31.24 78.05
CA SER A 7 7.90 31.32 76.89
C SER A 7 8.51 31.75 75.55
N TYR A 8 8.27 31.10 74.41
CA TYR A 8 6.97 30.73 73.81
C TYR A 8 7.09 29.47 72.94
N GLY A 9 6.13 28.57 73.09
CA GLY A 9 5.85 27.52 72.10
C GLY A 9 5.03 28.10 70.95
N LEU A 10 5.52 27.91 69.72
CA LEU A 10 4.76 28.10 68.50
C LEU A 10 4.70 26.74 67.79
N LEU A 11 3.56 26.06 67.92
CA LEU A 11 3.29 24.78 67.28
C LEU A 11 2.79 25.07 65.85
N LEU A 12 3.70 25.01 64.87
CA LEU A 12 3.38 25.10 63.44
C LEU A 12 2.96 23.71 62.95
N LEU A 13 1.65 23.43 63.00
CA LEU A 13 1.02 22.32 62.30
C LEU A 13 1.02 22.62 60.80
N ALA A 14 2.10 22.22 60.10
CA ALA A 14 2.14 22.18 58.65
C ALA A 14 1.21 21.06 58.17
N VAL A 15 0.06 21.46 57.64
CA VAL A 15 -0.89 20.58 56.94
C VAL A 15 -0.21 20.11 55.65
N LEU A 16 0.41 18.92 55.70
CA LEU A 16 0.82 18.17 54.53
C LEU A 16 -0.44 17.66 53.84
N GLY A 17 -1.07 18.52 53.04
CA GLY A 17 -2.10 18.10 52.10
C GLY A 17 -1.44 17.21 51.06
N CYS A 18 -1.75 15.91 51.06
CA CYS A 18 -1.49 15.04 49.91
C CYS A 18 -2.18 15.66 48.69
N ARG A 19 -1.42 16.26 47.78
CA ARG A 19 -1.89 16.45 46.41
C ARG A 19 -2.20 15.06 45.89
N LYS A 20 -3.48 14.78 45.65
CA LYS A 20 -3.88 13.62 44.86
C LYS A 20 -3.25 13.84 43.50
N ASP A 21 -2.26 13.03 43.14
CA ASP A 21 -1.77 12.97 41.78
C ASP A 21 -2.97 12.65 40.89
N VAL A 22 -3.43 13.67 40.19
CA VAL A 22 -4.46 13.49 39.17
C VAL A 22 -3.69 12.92 37.99
N GLU A 23 -3.74 11.61 37.82
CA GLU A 23 -3.37 10.99 36.56
C GLU A 23 -4.40 11.45 35.52
N THR A 24 -4.15 12.60 34.89
CA THR A 24 -4.89 13.01 33.72
C THR A 24 -4.45 12.09 32.58
N PHE A 25 -5.29 11.11 32.26
CA PHE A 25 -5.14 10.32 31.04
C PHE A 25 -5.01 11.27 29.86
N GLN A 26 -3.83 11.31 29.26
CA GLN A 26 -3.62 11.95 27.98
C GLN A 26 -3.72 10.86 26.91
N PRO A 27 -4.78 10.84 26.08
CA PRO A 27 -4.85 9.91 24.97
C PRO A 27 -3.66 10.16 24.04
N TYR A 28 -3.07 9.09 23.54
CA TYR A 28 -2.07 9.21 22.48
C TYR A 28 -2.72 9.82 21.23
N ALA A 29 -1.96 10.68 20.54
CA ALA A 29 -2.39 11.19 19.25
C ALA A 29 -2.54 10.06 18.22
N PRO A 30 -3.49 10.14 17.28
CA PRO A 30 -3.57 9.21 16.16
C PRO A 30 -2.25 9.17 15.38
N SER A 31 -1.77 7.97 15.09
CA SER A 31 -0.46 7.70 14.48
C SER A 31 -0.54 6.75 13.27
N ALA A 32 -1.72 6.22 12.94
CA ALA A 32 -1.89 5.30 11.81
C ALA A 32 -1.54 5.94 10.45
N SER A 33 -1.88 7.21 10.25
CA SER A 33 -1.51 7.96 9.03
C SER A 33 -0.01 8.25 8.95
N GLU A 34 0.63 8.52 10.08
CA GLU A 34 2.08 8.69 10.18
C GLU A 34 2.80 7.37 9.87
N LEU A 35 2.27 6.25 10.36
CA LEU A 35 2.77 4.91 10.02
C LEU A 35 2.69 4.65 8.51
N GLY A 36 1.55 4.95 7.89
CA GLY A 36 1.41 4.80 6.43
C GLY A 36 2.43 5.65 5.67
N SER A 37 2.61 6.90 6.09
CA SER A 37 3.59 7.82 5.50
C SER A 37 5.03 7.30 5.66
N LEU A 38 5.38 6.83 6.84
CA LEU A 38 6.69 6.24 7.14
C LEU A 38 6.98 5.03 6.25
N LEU A 39 6.05 4.08 6.18
CA LEU A 39 6.23 2.86 5.40
C LEU A 39 6.37 3.19 3.92
N SER A 40 5.50 4.04 3.37
CA SER A 40 5.54 4.45 1.97
C SER A 40 6.84 5.16 1.58
N ALA A 41 7.52 5.81 2.52
CA ALA A 41 8.78 6.51 2.29
C ALA A 41 10.01 5.60 2.42
N ARG A 42 9.96 4.54 3.24
CA ARG A 42 11.16 3.77 3.64
C ARG A 42 11.20 2.33 3.14
N VAL A 43 10.05 1.72 2.86
CA VAL A 43 9.98 0.33 2.39
C VAL A 43 10.25 0.22 0.89
N PRO A 44 9.57 0.98 0.01
CA PRO A 44 9.74 0.79 -1.42
C PRO A 44 11.18 1.04 -1.87
N SER A 45 11.65 0.26 -2.85
CA SER A 45 12.95 0.51 -3.48
C SER A 45 12.90 1.81 -4.28
N THR A 46 13.98 2.59 -4.25
CA THR A 46 14.10 3.76 -5.13
C THR A 46 14.14 3.37 -6.61
N ALA A 47 14.56 2.13 -6.92
CA ALA A 47 14.52 1.59 -8.28
C ALA A 47 13.11 1.26 -8.77
N ALA A 48 12.11 1.24 -7.88
CA ALA A 48 10.71 0.97 -8.22
C ALA A 48 10.04 2.15 -8.95
N VAL A 49 10.71 3.30 -9.09
CA VAL A 49 10.19 4.47 -9.81
C VAL A 49 11.16 4.85 -10.93
N SER A 50 10.68 4.83 -12.16
CA SER A 50 11.40 5.31 -13.34
C SER A 50 10.73 6.58 -13.87
N THR A 51 11.53 7.60 -14.18
CA THR A 51 11.06 8.85 -14.79
C THR A 51 11.72 9.05 -16.14
N PHE A 52 10.92 9.28 -17.17
CA PHE A 52 11.34 9.57 -18.53
C PHE A 52 10.95 11.00 -18.87
N ASN A 53 11.93 11.83 -19.22
CA ASN A 53 11.70 13.19 -19.71
C ASN A 53 11.98 13.22 -21.21
N LEU A 54 10.98 13.66 -21.97
CA LEU A 54 10.96 13.64 -23.43
C LEU A 54 10.57 15.03 -23.92
N SER A 55 11.17 15.48 -25.00
CA SER A 55 10.89 16.79 -25.59
C SER A 55 10.45 16.62 -27.03
N ASN A 56 9.28 17.18 -27.35
CA ASN A 56 8.71 17.22 -28.70
C ASN A 56 8.71 15.83 -29.37
N LEU A 57 8.21 14.82 -28.66
CA LEU A 57 8.21 13.43 -29.15
C LEU A 57 7.24 13.28 -30.33
N ALA A 58 7.79 13.12 -31.53
CA ALA A 58 7.02 13.02 -32.77
C ALA A 58 6.96 11.59 -33.37
N THR A 59 7.52 10.59 -32.68
CA THR A 59 7.54 9.20 -33.13
C THR A 59 7.17 8.26 -32.00
N ASP A 60 6.71 7.07 -32.36
CA ASP A 60 6.51 5.99 -31.40
C ASP A 60 7.77 5.70 -30.59
N LYS A 61 7.58 5.33 -29.32
CA LYS A 61 8.68 5.09 -28.39
C LYS A 61 8.31 3.99 -27.41
N VAL A 62 9.24 3.07 -27.19
CA VAL A 62 9.20 2.15 -26.05
C VAL A 62 10.08 2.71 -24.94
N LEU A 63 9.48 2.85 -23.76
CA LEU A 63 10.18 3.22 -22.53
C LEU A 63 10.43 1.92 -21.75
N GLU A 64 11.66 1.71 -21.26
CA GLU A 64 12.01 0.54 -20.46
C GLU A 64 12.55 0.99 -19.11
N THR A 65 11.99 0.45 -18.03
CA THR A 65 12.41 0.73 -16.66
C THR A 65 13.59 -0.16 -16.24
N ALA A 66 14.19 0.12 -15.08
CA ALA A 66 15.34 -0.66 -14.58
C ALA A 66 15.00 -2.13 -14.26
N SER A 67 13.74 -2.44 -13.99
CA SER A 67 13.23 -3.80 -13.75
C SER A 67 12.81 -4.53 -15.03
N GLY A 68 12.74 -3.83 -16.17
CA GLY A 68 12.33 -4.37 -17.46
C GLY A 68 10.86 -4.13 -17.85
N VAL A 69 10.08 -3.33 -17.10
CA VAL A 69 8.74 -2.92 -17.56
C VAL A 69 8.87 -2.08 -18.82
N GLN A 70 8.12 -2.46 -19.87
CA GLN A 70 8.07 -1.71 -21.12
C GLN A 70 6.75 -0.98 -21.30
N VAL A 71 6.79 0.32 -21.58
CA VAL A 71 5.62 1.14 -21.88
C VAL A 71 5.71 1.63 -23.33
N PHE A 72 4.69 1.32 -24.12
CA PHE A 72 4.67 1.60 -25.56
C PHE A 72 3.86 2.86 -25.83
N LEU A 73 4.54 3.97 -26.09
CA LEU A 73 3.94 5.19 -26.59
C LEU A 73 3.78 5.07 -28.10
N VAL A 74 2.55 4.83 -28.57
CA VAL A 74 2.20 4.68 -29.99
C VAL A 74 1.17 5.74 -30.36
N ASP A 75 1.26 6.28 -31.58
CA ASP A 75 0.37 7.36 -32.05
C ASP A 75 0.42 8.58 -31.10
N THR A 76 1.65 9.01 -30.78
CA THR A 76 1.94 9.93 -29.66
C THR A 76 1.25 11.29 -29.77
N ASP A 77 0.85 11.70 -30.97
CA ASP A 77 0.10 12.95 -31.17
C ASP A 77 -1.41 12.82 -30.94
N GLN A 78 -1.91 11.59 -30.75
CA GLN A 78 -3.31 11.25 -30.48
C GLN A 78 -3.42 10.22 -29.34
N LEU A 79 -2.47 10.25 -28.40
CA LEU A 79 -2.43 9.33 -27.26
C LEU A 79 -3.00 9.97 -25.99
N PHE A 80 -2.67 11.24 -25.74
CA PHE A 80 -2.99 11.93 -24.48
C PHE A 80 -3.92 13.12 -24.66
N GLU A 81 -4.71 13.38 -23.63
CA GLU A 81 -5.48 14.62 -23.46
C GLU A 81 -5.20 15.23 -22.08
N LYS A 82 -5.52 16.51 -21.92
CA LYS A 82 -5.44 17.18 -20.63
C LYS A 82 -6.52 16.63 -19.70
N GLU A 83 -6.09 16.18 -18.53
CA GLU A 83 -6.96 15.56 -17.51
C GLU A 83 -8.24 16.38 -17.27
N GLY A 84 -9.40 15.76 -17.52
CA GLY A 84 -10.73 16.32 -17.27
C GLY A 84 -11.24 17.32 -18.30
N THR A 85 -10.58 17.50 -19.45
CA THR A 85 -10.95 18.54 -20.43
C THR A 85 -11.19 18.06 -21.87
N ASN A 86 -10.91 16.78 -22.19
CA ASN A 86 -10.95 16.23 -23.55
C ASN A 86 -10.12 16.99 -24.60
N VAL A 87 -9.16 17.82 -24.15
CA VAL A 87 -8.28 18.60 -25.04
C VAL A 87 -7.05 17.77 -25.34
N VAL A 88 -6.95 17.27 -26.58
CA VAL A 88 -5.80 16.49 -27.07
C VAL A 88 -4.50 17.27 -26.88
N VAL A 89 -3.46 16.57 -26.42
CA VAL A 89 -2.10 17.09 -26.25
C VAL A 89 -1.17 16.31 -27.17
N PRO A 90 -0.83 16.85 -28.36
CA PRO A 90 0.14 16.21 -29.23
C PRO A 90 1.52 16.19 -28.56
N CYS A 91 2.11 15.01 -28.36
CA CYS A 91 3.44 14.89 -27.76
C CYS A 91 4.53 15.63 -28.55
N SER A 92 4.37 15.77 -29.87
CA SER A 92 5.28 16.52 -30.74
C SER A 92 5.35 18.01 -30.41
N THR A 93 4.32 18.55 -29.75
CA THR A 93 4.22 19.96 -29.33
C THR A 93 4.52 20.16 -27.85
N CYS A 94 4.75 19.07 -27.11
CA CYS A 94 5.05 19.11 -25.69
C CYS A 94 6.55 19.23 -25.44
N PRO A 95 7.08 20.38 -24.98
CA PRO A 95 8.51 20.55 -24.76
C PRO A 95 9.04 19.77 -23.54
N ASP A 96 8.15 19.42 -22.61
CA ASP A 96 8.47 18.77 -21.33
C ASP A 96 7.42 17.69 -21.02
N LEU A 97 7.47 16.61 -21.81
CA LEU A 97 6.67 15.41 -21.57
C LEU A 97 7.39 14.55 -20.54
N LYS A 98 6.78 14.42 -19.36
CA LYS A 98 7.26 13.54 -18.29
C LYS A 98 6.35 12.32 -18.19
N ILE A 99 6.94 11.13 -18.30
CA ILE A 99 6.28 9.86 -17.98
C ILE A 99 6.93 9.28 -16.73
N GLU A 100 6.13 8.99 -15.71
CA GLU A 100 6.56 8.37 -14.46
C GLU A 100 5.92 6.99 -14.36
N VAL A 101 6.76 5.96 -14.22
CA VAL A 101 6.34 4.57 -14.04
C VAL A 101 6.76 4.13 -12.65
N THR A 102 5.79 3.78 -11.82
CA THR A 102 6.03 3.13 -10.51
C THR A 102 5.67 1.67 -10.62
N GLU A 103 6.45 0.81 -10.01
CA GLU A 103 6.28 -0.63 -10.09
C GLU A 103 6.20 -1.23 -8.69
N VAL A 104 5.39 -2.27 -8.54
CA VAL A 104 5.15 -2.93 -7.27
C VAL A 104 5.08 -4.43 -7.51
N THR A 105 6.16 -5.12 -7.12
CA THR A 105 6.37 -6.55 -7.36
C THR A 105 6.36 -7.40 -6.10
N ASP A 106 6.46 -6.76 -4.92
CA ASP A 106 6.65 -7.45 -3.63
C ASP A 106 5.54 -7.09 -2.64
N LYS A 107 5.18 -8.02 -1.75
CA LYS A 107 4.04 -7.85 -0.82
C LYS A 107 4.32 -6.75 0.20
N GLY A 108 5.58 -6.61 0.64
CA GLY A 108 6.03 -5.49 1.43
C GLY A 108 5.76 -4.13 0.78
N ASP A 109 6.00 -4.01 -0.53
CA ASP A 109 5.79 -2.77 -1.28
C ASP A 109 4.29 -2.47 -1.49
N ILE A 110 3.49 -3.50 -1.80
CA ILE A 110 2.02 -3.38 -1.84
C ILE A 110 1.52 -2.79 -0.52
N MET A 111 1.88 -3.40 0.62
CA MET A 111 1.44 -2.97 1.94
C MET A 111 1.94 -1.55 2.28
N ALA A 112 3.21 -1.26 2.02
CA ALA A 112 3.81 0.02 2.39
C ALA A 112 3.23 1.21 1.63
N ARG A 113 2.79 1.00 0.39
CA ARG A 113 2.12 2.03 -0.41
C ARG A 113 0.64 2.18 -0.06
N GLY A 114 0.11 1.37 0.86
CA GLY A 114 -1.32 1.30 1.13
C GLY A 114 -2.12 0.71 -0.04
N LEU A 115 -1.45 -0.01 -0.94
CA LEU A 115 -2.11 -0.82 -1.96
C LEU A 115 -2.60 -2.13 -1.33
N HIS A 116 -3.42 -2.84 -2.09
CA HIS A 116 -3.99 -4.11 -1.66
C HIS A 116 -4.40 -4.94 -2.88
N THR A 117 -4.81 -6.17 -2.65
CA THR A 117 -5.32 -7.08 -3.69
C THR A 117 -6.77 -7.46 -3.42
N VAL A 118 -7.60 -6.42 -3.28
CA VAL A 118 -9.04 -6.54 -3.03
C VAL A 118 -9.76 -5.86 -4.19
N GLY A 119 -10.50 -6.63 -4.96
CA GLY A 119 -11.36 -6.14 -6.02
C GLY A 119 -12.80 -5.96 -5.57
N ASP A 120 -13.65 -5.65 -6.53
CA ASP A 120 -15.08 -5.40 -6.31
C ASP A 120 -15.77 -6.43 -5.41
N SER A 121 -16.72 -5.95 -4.61
CA SER A 121 -17.50 -6.78 -3.67
C SER A 121 -16.64 -7.55 -2.65
N ASN A 122 -15.47 -7.02 -2.28
CA ASN A 122 -14.50 -7.62 -1.35
C ASN A 122 -13.95 -8.98 -1.83
N LYS A 123 -13.86 -9.20 -3.14
CA LYS A 123 -13.19 -10.40 -3.67
C LYS A 123 -11.69 -10.19 -3.65
N VAL A 124 -10.96 -11.17 -3.15
CA VAL A 124 -9.50 -11.15 -3.14
C VAL A 124 -8.99 -11.65 -4.50
N PHE A 125 -7.98 -10.99 -5.05
CA PHE A 125 -7.30 -11.44 -6.26
C PHE A 125 -5.81 -11.63 -6.00
N GLU A 126 -5.16 -12.48 -6.77
CA GLU A 126 -3.71 -12.58 -6.84
C GLU A 126 -3.20 -11.70 -7.98
N THR A 127 -2.09 -11.00 -7.78
CA THR A 127 -1.47 -10.15 -8.80
C THR A 127 -0.15 -10.72 -9.31
N ALA A 128 0.17 -10.52 -10.58
CA ALA A 128 1.48 -10.82 -11.17
C ALA A 128 2.42 -9.61 -11.12
N GLY A 129 1.93 -8.47 -10.63
CA GLY A 129 2.64 -7.20 -10.59
C GLY A 129 1.66 -6.04 -10.77
N MET A 130 1.98 -4.91 -10.15
CA MET A 130 1.22 -3.67 -10.30
C MET A 130 2.13 -2.58 -10.85
N VAL A 131 1.57 -1.74 -11.71
CA VAL A 131 2.25 -0.56 -12.26
C VAL A 131 1.39 0.66 -12.09
N ARG A 132 2.01 1.80 -11.80
CA ARG A 132 1.40 3.12 -11.90
C ARG A 132 2.03 3.87 -13.02
N ILE A 133 1.24 4.37 -13.96
CA ILE A 133 1.74 5.26 -15.01
C ILE A 133 1.12 6.64 -14.81
N LYS A 134 1.96 7.68 -14.79
CA LYS A 134 1.54 9.07 -14.79
C LYS A 134 2.21 9.80 -15.96
N ALA A 135 1.47 10.68 -16.61
CA ALA A 135 1.99 11.51 -17.68
C ALA A 135 1.68 12.99 -17.39
N THR A 136 2.64 13.87 -17.67
CA THR A 136 2.45 15.33 -17.59
C THR A 136 3.11 16.02 -18.77
N CYS A 137 2.54 17.12 -19.24
CA CYS A 137 3.16 18.03 -20.20
C CYS A 137 3.35 19.42 -19.59
N GLY A 138 4.58 19.87 -19.38
CA GLY A 138 4.87 21.17 -18.76
C GLY A 138 4.20 21.34 -17.40
N GLY A 139 4.15 20.26 -16.62
CA GLY A 139 3.46 20.20 -15.31
C GLY A 139 1.93 19.99 -15.37
N GLN A 140 1.29 20.11 -16.54
CA GLN A 140 -0.13 19.79 -16.69
C GLN A 140 -0.32 18.26 -16.73
N ALA A 141 -1.16 17.73 -15.84
CA ALA A 141 -1.51 16.32 -15.84
C ALA A 141 -2.26 15.92 -17.11
N LEU A 142 -1.90 14.75 -17.64
CA LEU A 142 -2.49 14.14 -18.81
C LEU A 142 -3.25 12.87 -18.42
N GLU A 143 -4.21 12.52 -19.25
CA GLU A 143 -4.90 11.22 -19.24
C GLU A 143 -4.84 10.59 -20.63
N LEU A 144 -5.10 9.29 -20.73
CA LEU A 144 -5.23 8.64 -22.03
C LEU A 144 -6.51 9.13 -22.71
N MET A 145 -6.42 9.44 -24.00
CA MET A 145 -7.60 9.78 -24.77
C MET A 145 -8.63 8.65 -24.75
N SER A 146 -9.91 9.02 -24.76
CA SER A 146 -11.02 8.07 -24.90
C SER A 146 -10.80 7.12 -26.09
N ASN A 147 -10.97 5.81 -25.86
CA ASN A 147 -10.74 4.72 -26.84
C ASN A 147 -9.27 4.51 -27.25
N ARG A 148 -8.31 5.10 -26.55
CA ARG A 148 -6.90 4.71 -26.66
C ARG A 148 -6.54 3.73 -25.57
N ASN A 149 -5.60 2.86 -25.90
CA ASN A 149 -5.01 1.92 -24.96
C ASN A 149 -3.51 2.14 -24.95
N LEU A 150 -2.92 2.03 -23.77
CA LEU A 150 -1.47 2.00 -23.61
C LEU A 150 -1.05 0.55 -23.39
N LYS A 151 -0.15 0.07 -24.24
CA LYS A 151 0.40 -1.27 -24.11
C LYS A 151 1.54 -1.25 -23.10
N VAL A 152 1.51 -2.18 -22.16
CA VAL A 152 2.49 -2.31 -21.08
C VAL A 152 2.92 -3.76 -20.96
N HIS A 153 4.22 -4.00 -20.92
CA HIS A 153 4.77 -5.31 -20.55
C HIS A 153 5.26 -5.28 -19.10
N ILE A 154 4.85 -6.26 -18.31
CA ILE A 154 5.32 -6.46 -16.93
C ILE A 154 6.12 -7.77 -16.87
N PRO A 155 7.45 -7.71 -16.62
CA PRO A 155 8.29 -8.88 -16.44
C PRO A 155 7.74 -9.82 -15.35
N ASN A 156 7.63 -11.11 -15.67
CA ASN A 156 7.33 -12.15 -14.71
C ASN A 156 7.80 -13.50 -15.25
N ALA A 157 8.71 -14.16 -14.52
CA ALA A 157 9.29 -15.44 -14.94
C ALA A 157 8.39 -16.66 -14.71
N ASN A 158 7.27 -16.50 -14.00
CA ASN A 158 6.34 -17.59 -13.69
C ASN A 158 4.94 -17.19 -14.16
N THR A 159 4.77 -17.09 -15.48
CA THR A 159 3.47 -16.73 -16.04
C THR A 159 2.45 -17.86 -15.86
N THR A 160 1.20 -17.46 -15.71
CA THR A 160 0.05 -18.37 -15.72
C THR A 160 -1.08 -17.72 -16.50
N ALA A 161 -1.85 -18.52 -17.21
CA ALA A 161 -3.02 -18.07 -17.94
C ALA A 161 -4.13 -17.51 -17.01
N ASP A 162 -5.17 -16.97 -17.65
CA ASP A 162 -6.43 -16.52 -17.05
C ASP A 162 -6.33 -15.27 -16.15
N PHE A 163 -5.36 -14.40 -16.44
CA PHE A 163 -5.25 -13.09 -15.82
C PHE A 163 -6.11 -12.06 -16.55
N TRP A 164 -6.67 -11.15 -15.77
CA TRP A 164 -7.48 -10.03 -16.21
C TRP A 164 -6.84 -8.73 -15.76
N LEU A 165 -7.14 -7.66 -16.49
CA LEU A 165 -6.67 -6.34 -16.14
C LEU A 165 -7.53 -5.78 -15.00
N PHE A 166 -6.88 -5.43 -13.91
CA PHE A 166 -7.43 -4.66 -12.79
C PHE A 166 -6.93 -3.22 -12.89
N GLU A 167 -7.83 -2.25 -12.77
CA GLU A 167 -7.47 -0.83 -12.77
C GLU A 167 -8.01 -0.16 -11.50
N GLN A 168 -7.24 0.77 -10.95
CA GLN A 168 -7.62 1.59 -9.81
C GLN A 168 -7.25 3.05 -10.11
N ASN A 169 -8.16 3.95 -9.79
CA ASN A 169 -7.88 5.38 -9.85
C ASN A 169 -7.00 5.80 -8.65
N THR A 170 -6.86 7.10 -8.42
CA THR A 170 -5.92 7.64 -7.42
C THR A 170 -6.26 7.35 -5.96
N GLU A 171 -7.45 6.83 -5.64
CA GLU A 171 -7.87 6.50 -4.27
C GLU A 171 -7.50 5.06 -3.87
N LEU A 172 -6.37 4.90 -3.19
CA LEU A 172 -5.81 3.59 -2.83
C LEU A 172 -6.67 2.77 -1.84
N SER A 173 -7.64 3.40 -1.18
CA SER A 173 -8.57 2.73 -0.24
C SER A 173 -9.76 2.06 -0.94
N LYS A 174 -9.95 2.30 -2.24
CA LYS A 174 -11.07 1.74 -3.00
C LYS A 174 -10.74 0.35 -3.53
N PRO A 175 -11.72 -0.55 -3.66
CA PRO A 175 -11.52 -1.80 -4.36
C PRO A 175 -10.99 -1.59 -5.79
N TRP A 176 -10.16 -2.52 -6.26
CA TRP A 176 -9.75 -2.55 -7.67
C TRP A 176 -10.93 -2.95 -8.55
N LEU A 177 -11.05 -2.28 -9.70
CA LEU A 177 -12.06 -2.60 -10.69
C LEU A 177 -11.48 -3.63 -11.66
N ILE A 178 -12.15 -4.77 -11.79
CA ILE A 178 -11.82 -5.73 -12.85
C ILE A 178 -12.41 -5.22 -14.17
N THR A 179 -11.59 -5.26 -15.22
CA THR A 179 -12.03 -4.91 -16.57
C THR A 179 -12.33 -6.19 -17.37
N PRO A 180 -13.16 -6.14 -18.43
CA PRO A 180 -13.39 -7.29 -19.31
C PRO A 180 -12.20 -7.53 -20.27
N ARG A 181 -11.01 -7.02 -19.95
CA ARG A 181 -9.81 -7.13 -20.79
C ARG A 181 -8.91 -8.22 -20.22
N PRO A 182 -8.66 -9.29 -20.99
CA PRO A 182 -7.68 -10.28 -20.57
C PRO A 182 -6.27 -9.68 -20.62
N VAL A 183 -5.39 -10.25 -19.81
CA VAL A 183 -3.95 -10.01 -19.85
C VAL A 183 -3.33 -11.23 -20.53
N TYR A 184 -2.36 -11.00 -21.41
CA TYR A 184 -1.75 -12.06 -22.20
C TYR A 184 -0.36 -12.38 -21.70
N GLU A 185 0.00 -13.66 -21.69
CA GLU A 185 1.39 -14.09 -21.52
C GLU A 185 2.17 -13.68 -22.78
N ALA A 186 3.35 -13.10 -22.60
CA ALA A 186 4.14 -12.55 -23.71
C ALA A 186 5.64 -12.73 -23.48
N GLU A 187 6.36 -12.81 -24.60
CA GLU A 187 7.83 -12.76 -24.64
C GLU A 187 8.27 -11.56 -25.47
N TRP A 188 9.31 -10.87 -25.02
CA TRP A 188 9.88 -9.73 -25.75
C TRP A 188 11.39 -9.64 -25.55
N SER A 189 12.06 -8.89 -26.43
CA SER A 189 13.47 -8.57 -26.25
C SER A 189 13.62 -7.43 -25.25
N ALA A 190 14.35 -7.67 -24.16
CA ALA A 190 14.81 -6.62 -23.25
C ALA A 190 15.88 -5.76 -23.93
N ALA A 191 16.17 -4.57 -23.37
CA ALA A 191 17.22 -3.69 -23.88
C ALA A 191 18.62 -4.35 -23.91
N THR A 192 18.83 -5.36 -23.06
CA THR A 192 20.08 -6.16 -23.01
C THR A 192 20.20 -7.18 -24.16
N GLY A 193 19.14 -7.37 -24.95
CA GLY A 193 19.04 -8.41 -25.98
C GLY A 193 18.63 -9.79 -25.46
N ALA A 194 18.45 -9.95 -24.13
CA ALA A 194 17.87 -11.15 -23.56
C ALA A 194 16.37 -11.25 -23.87
N ILE A 195 15.87 -12.48 -23.98
CA ILE A 195 14.42 -12.73 -24.02
C ILE A 195 13.88 -12.57 -22.60
N GLN A 196 12.85 -11.74 -22.47
CA GLN A 196 12.11 -11.48 -21.24
C GLN A 196 10.70 -12.04 -21.39
N GLU A 197 10.26 -12.76 -20.38
CA GLU A 197 8.90 -13.30 -20.27
C GLU A 197 8.08 -12.46 -19.27
N GLY A 198 6.77 -12.44 -19.45
CA GLY A 198 5.83 -11.84 -18.50
C GLY A 198 4.45 -11.60 -19.11
N TYR A 199 3.85 -10.47 -18.77
CA TYR A 199 2.47 -10.16 -19.12
C TYR A 199 2.34 -8.91 -19.98
N GLU A 200 1.53 -8.96 -21.03
CA GLU A 200 1.09 -7.82 -21.84
C GLU A 200 -0.29 -7.34 -21.39
N LEU A 201 -0.35 -6.08 -20.96
CA LEU A 201 -1.55 -5.37 -20.54
C LEU A 201 -1.88 -4.30 -21.58
N LEU A 202 -3.18 -4.12 -21.85
CA LEU A 202 -3.71 -3.02 -22.64
C LEU A 202 -4.56 -2.12 -21.73
N ILE A 203 -3.93 -1.16 -21.07
CA ILE A 203 -4.58 -0.30 -20.09
C ILE A 203 -5.38 0.80 -20.78
N SER A 204 -6.55 1.15 -20.22
CA SER A 204 -7.46 2.17 -20.77
C SER A 204 -7.34 3.52 -20.09
N GLN A 205 -6.70 3.55 -18.92
CA GLN A 205 -6.51 4.77 -18.13
C GLN A 205 -5.11 4.81 -17.55
N LEU A 206 -4.62 6.03 -17.31
CA LEU A 206 -3.44 6.22 -16.47
C LEU A 206 -3.80 6.05 -15.00
N GLY A 207 -2.80 5.90 -14.14
CA GLY A 207 -3.01 5.49 -12.75
C GLY A 207 -2.51 4.08 -12.51
N TRP A 208 -3.14 3.35 -11.59
CA TRP A 208 -2.72 2.01 -11.20
C TRP A 208 -3.39 0.95 -12.06
N SER A 209 -2.58 0.01 -12.52
CA SER A 209 -3.01 -1.18 -13.25
C SER A 209 -2.30 -2.40 -12.71
N ALA A 210 -2.99 -3.53 -12.68
CA ALA A 210 -2.43 -4.80 -12.25
C ALA A 210 -2.91 -5.92 -13.16
N ALA A 211 -2.03 -6.88 -13.41
CA ALA A 211 -2.43 -8.16 -13.98
C ALA A 211 -2.82 -9.08 -12.83
N GLY A 212 -4.05 -9.59 -12.79
CA GLY A 212 -4.46 -10.44 -11.68
C GLY A 212 -5.57 -11.43 -12.01
N LYS A 213 -5.85 -12.33 -11.07
CA LYS A 213 -6.97 -13.27 -11.13
C LYS A 213 -7.64 -13.41 -9.77
N PHE A 214 -8.96 -13.50 -9.73
CA PHE A 214 -9.64 -13.73 -8.46
C PHE A 214 -9.26 -15.07 -7.84
N VAL A 215 -9.20 -15.09 -6.51
CA VAL A 215 -9.11 -16.32 -5.73
C VAL A 215 -10.55 -16.82 -5.54
N GLU A 216 -10.92 -17.90 -6.24
CA GLU A 216 -12.31 -18.38 -6.36
C GLU A 216 -12.75 -19.38 -5.27
N ASP A 217 -11.93 -19.56 -4.24
CA ASP A 217 -12.20 -20.48 -3.15
C ASP A 217 -13.35 -20.02 -2.24
N PRO A 218 -13.91 -20.91 -1.38
CA PRO A 218 -14.89 -20.51 -0.39
C PRO A 218 -14.34 -19.43 0.55
N ASN A 219 -15.19 -18.47 0.90
CA ASN A 219 -14.78 -17.32 1.70
C ASN A 219 -15.41 -17.34 3.10
N SER A 220 -14.67 -16.83 4.08
CA SER A 220 -15.12 -16.61 5.45
C SER A 220 -14.73 -15.22 5.96
N SER A 221 -15.30 -14.83 7.10
CA SER A 221 -14.78 -13.67 7.84
C SER A 221 -13.49 -14.08 8.55
N PHE A 222 -12.45 -13.26 8.39
CA PHE A 222 -11.19 -13.39 9.12
C PHE A 222 -10.97 -12.13 9.95
N CYS A 223 -10.72 -12.30 11.25
CA CYS A 223 -10.48 -11.18 12.15
C CYS A 223 -9.21 -11.39 12.97
N VAL A 224 -8.50 -10.32 13.26
CA VAL A 224 -7.36 -10.26 14.17
C VAL A 224 -7.79 -9.53 15.43
N GLN A 225 -7.52 -10.15 16.57
CA GLN A 225 -7.68 -9.54 17.88
C GLN A 225 -6.30 -9.09 18.39
N LEU A 226 -6.16 -7.79 18.61
CA LEU A 226 -4.97 -7.21 19.22
C LEU A 226 -5.19 -6.97 20.73
N PRO A 227 -4.11 -6.84 21.52
CA PRO A 227 -4.20 -6.40 22.91
C PRO A 227 -4.89 -5.04 23.04
N THR A 228 -5.46 -4.77 24.21
CA THR A 228 -6.08 -3.48 24.53
C THR A 228 -5.09 -2.32 24.31
N GLY A 229 -5.57 -1.23 23.71
CA GLY A 229 -4.76 -0.05 23.40
C GLY A 229 -4.28 0.01 21.94
N PHE A 230 -4.49 -1.04 21.15
CA PHE A 230 -4.27 -1.04 19.69
C PHE A 230 -5.61 -1.02 18.97
N GLY A 231 -5.81 -0.03 18.09
CA GLY A 231 -7.05 0.20 17.35
C GLY A 231 -6.80 1.04 16.10
N GLU A 232 -7.87 1.45 15.41
CA GLU A 232 -7.77 2.14 14.11
C GLU A 232 -6.90 3.40 14.11
N GLN A 233 -6.82 4.11 15.25
CA GLN A 233 -6.13 5.39 15.33
C GLN A 233 -4.60 5.24 15.34
N ASN A 234 -4.09 4.07 15.72
CA ASN A 234 -2.67 3.86 15.94
C ASN A 234 -2.11 2.58 15.32
N THR A 235 -2.93 1.82 14.60
CA THR A 235 -2.56 0.52 14.04
C THR A 235 -2.99 0.38 12.59
N LEU A 236 -2.09 -0.15 11.76
CA LEU A 236 -2.39 -0.70 10.43
C LEU A 236 -2.33 -2.23 10.50
N SER A 237 -3.31 -2.92 9.94
CA SER A 237 -3.41 -4.39 10.03
C SER A 237 -3.70 -5.00 8.66
N TYR A 238 -3.00 -6.08 8.33
CA TYR A 238 -3.04 -6.75 7.04
C TYR A 238 -2.97 -8.27 7.21
N VAL A 239 -3.43 -8.99 6.20
CA VAL A 239 -3.20 -10.42 6.01
C VAL A 239 -2.42 -10.59 4.72
N VAL A 240 -1.25 -11.22 4.82
CA VAL A 240 -0.34 -11.46 3.70
C VAL A 240 -0.33 -12.94 3.37
N PHE A 241 -0.62 -13.33 2.13
CA PHE A 241 -0.60 -14.74 1.75
C PHE A 241 0.84 -15.21 1.59
N LYS A 242 1.14 -16.44 2.02
CA LYS A 242 2.51 -16.96 1.97
C LYS A 242 2.92 -17.30 0.53
N ASP A 243 2.09 -18.09 -0.14
CA ASP A 243 2.42 -18.71 -1.43
C ASP A 243 1.72 -18.03 -2.62
N ARG A 244 1.11 -16.87 -2.39
CA ARG A 244 0.44 -16.05 -3.42
C ARG A 244 0.75 -14.58 -3.22
N GLN A 245 0.75 -13.83 -4.32
CA GLN A 245 0.98 -12.38 -4.29
C GLN A 245 -0.32 -11.64 -3.91
N VAL A 246 -0.69 -11.76 -2.64
CA VAL A 246 -1.95 -11.26 -2.09
C VAL A 246 -1.69 -10.55 -0.76
N VAL A 247 -2.20 -9.32 -0.65
CA VAL A 247 -2.19 -8.49 0.56
C VAL A 247 -3.58 -7.92 0.78
N VAL A 248 -4.18 -8.26 1.92
CA VAL A 248 -5.54 -7.85 2.27
C VAL A 248 -5.49 -6.95 3.51
N PRO A 249 -5.91 -5.67 3.43
CA PRO A 249 -6.05 -4.82 4.60
C PRO A 249 -7.22 -5.31 5.46
N LEU A 250 -7.08 -5.17 6.77
CA LEU A 250 -8.15 -5.45 7.72
C LEU A 250 -8.71 -4.13 8.25
N ASP A 251 -10.03 -4.00 8.20
CA ASP A 251 -10.73 -2.81 8.71
C ASP A 251 -11.09 -2.99 10.18
N PHE A 252 -10.97 -1.92 10.97
CA PHE A 252 -11.34 -1.97 12.38
C PHE A 252 -12.86 -1.96 12.55
N ASP A 253 -13.41 -3.01 13.17
CA ASP A 253 -14.80 -3.12 13.57
C ASP A 253 -14.95 -2.58 15.00
N LEU A 254 -15.42 -1.33 15.13
CA LEU A 254 -15.66 -0.65 16.41
C LEU A 254 -16.63 -1.43 17.32
N GLY A 255 -17.59 -2.17 16.75
CA GLY A 255 -18.57 -2.93 17.52
C GLY A 255 -18.00 -4.20 18.15
N LYS A 256 -16.95 -4.77 17.53
CA LYS A 256 -16.27 -5.98 18.02
C LYS A 256 -14.91 -5.71 18.64
N ASN A 257 -14.34 -4.53 18.42
CA ASN A 257 -12.96 -4.19 18.76
C ASN A 257 -11.96 -5.18 18.13
N LEU A 258 -12.13 -5.45 16.84
CA LEU A 258 -11.34 -6.39 16.03
C LEU A 258 -10.97 -5.77 14.68
N PHE A 259 -9.85 -6.16 14.10
CA PHE A 259 -9.54 -5.87 12.69
C PHE A 259 -10.06 -7.02 11.82
N CYS A 260 -10.95 -6.76 10.87
CA CYS A 260 -11.66 -7.81 10.13
C CYS A 260 -11.65 -7.59 8.62
N PHE A 261 -11.73 -8.71 7.89
CA PHE A 261 -12.07 -8.74 6.47
C PHE A 261 -13.16 -9.80 6.24
N PRO A 262 -14.27 -9.46 5.57
CA PRO A 262 -15.47 -10.30 5.56
C PRO A 262 -15.44 -11.48 4.57
N LYS A 263 -14.51 -11.48 3.61
CA LYS A 263 -14.49 -12.45 2.50
C LYS A 263 -13.09 -13.00 2.22
N MET A 264 -12.41 -13.46 3.27
CA MET A 264 -11.10 -14.09 3.15
C MET A 264 -11.22 -15.50 2.56
N PRO A 265 -10.46 -15.84 1.50
CA PRO A 265 -10.38 -17.21 0.99
C PRO A 265 -9.89 -18.21 2.05
N VAL A 266 -10.65 -19.28 2.27
CA VAL A 266 -10.38 -20.34 3.25
C VAL A 266 -9.32 -21.31 2.71
N GLY A 267 -8.52 -21.91 3.61
CA GLY A 267 -7.54 -22.95 3.26
C GLY A 267 -6.15 -22.44 2.88
N TYR A 268 -5.91 -21.15 3.00
CA TYR A 268 -4.62 -20.53 2.67
C TYR A 268 -3.75 -20.31 3.91
N LEU A 269 -2.45 -20.62 3.77
CA LEU A 269 -1.43 -20.19 4.71
C LEU A 269 -1.21 -18.68 4.56
N VAL A 270 -1.42 -17.97 5.66
CA VAL A 270 -1.33 -16.52 5.72
C VAL A 270 -0.49 -16.06 6.90
N GLN A 271 -0.01 -14.84 6.80
CA GLN A 271 0.69 -14.12 7.85
C GLN A 271 -0.08 -12.84 8.18
N PRO A 272 -0.89 -12.82 9.25
CA PRO A 272 -1.41 -11.58 9.80
C PRO A 272 -0.24 -10.71 10.26
N VAL A 273 -0.26 -9.44 9.87
CA VAL A 273 0.74 -8.43 10.23
C VAL A 273 0.01 -7.21 10.77
N SER A 274 0.37 -6.74 11.96
CA SER A 274 -0.16 -5.51 12.55
C SER A 274 0.98 -4.63 13.00
N ILE A 275 0.98 -3.38 12.55
CA ILE A 275 2.01 -2.38 12.84
C ILE A 275 1.33 -1.28 13.63
N SER A 276 1.82 -1.00 14.85
CA SER A 276 1.24 0.03 15.70
C SER A 276 2.28 1.00 16.23
N LYS A 277 1.88 2.25 16.51
CA LYS A 277 2.74 3.28 17.09
C LYS A 277 2.04 3.93 18.28
N LEU A 278 2.64 3.82 19.46
CA LEU A 278 2.18 4.46 20.70
C LEU A 278 3.29 5.35 21.24
N GLY A 279 3.09 6.68 21.18
CA GLY A 279 4.17 7.64 21.41
C GLY A 279 5.34 7.38 20.46
N GLU A 280 6.54 7.22 21.00
CA GLU A 280 7.77 6.93 20.24
C GLU A 280 8.03 5.43 20.00
N SER A 281 7.19 4.55 20.57
CA SER A 281 7.40 3.10 20.50
C SER A 281 6.65 2.48 19.33
N PHE A 282 7.35 1.66 18.55
CA PHE A 282 6.77 0.84 17.50
C PHE A 282 6.48 -0.56 18.02
N TYR A 283 5.37 -1.12 17.55
CA TYR A 283 4.90 -2.44 17.91
C TYR A 283 4.59 -3.22 16.64
N LEU A 284 5.05 -4.46 16.59
CA LEU A 284 4.78 -5.37 15.48
C LEU A 284 4.15 -6.66 16.01
N GLY A 285 2.96 -6.97 15.52
CA GLY A 285 2.35 -8.28 15.62
C GLY A 285 2.54 -9.02 14.31
N LYS A 286 3.11 -10.22 14.35
CA LYS A 286 3.13 -11.14 13.20
C LYS A 286 3.07 -12.59 13.67
N ALA A 287 2.32 -13.42 12.95
CA ALA A 287 2.23 -14.85 13.18
C ALA A 287 1.89 -15.57 11.87
N GLN A 288 2.08 -16.88 11.80
CA GLN A 288 1.59 -17.69 10.69
C GLN A 288 0.34 -18.45 11.12
N THR A 289 -0.66 -18.52 10.24
CA THR A 289 -1.89 -19.27 10.48
C THR A 289 -2.51 -19.69 9.14
N GLU A 290 -3.61 -20.44 9.21
CA GLU A 290 -4.42 -20.82 8.06
C GLU A 290 -5.80 -20.15 8.16
N VAL A 291 -6.35 -19.70 7.04
CA VAL A 291 -7.69 -19.12 7.03
C VAL A 291 -8.73 -20.23 7.22
N GLY A 292 -9.38 -20.24 8.39
CA GLY A 292 -10.51 -21.13 8.71
C GLY A 292 -11.88 -20.52 8.41
N THR A 293 -12.96 -21.23 8.73
CA THR A 293 -14.34 -20.84 8.39
C THR A 293 -14.96 -19.72 9.23
N ASN A 294 -14.38 -19.35 10.38
CA ASN A 294 -14.75 -18.17 11.19
C ASN A 294 -13.64 -17.91 12.23
N ALA A 295 -12.48 -17.43 11.78
CA ALA A 295 -11.32 -17.29 12.65
C ALA A 295 -11.23 -15.87 13.23
N VAL A 296 -11.40 -15.75 14.55
CA VAL A 296 -10.80 -14.65 15.30
C VAL A 296 -9.43 -15.13 15.77
N PHE A 297 -8.37 -14.51 15.26
CA PHE A 297 -7.00 -14.88 15.55
C PHE A 297 -6.39 -13.89 16.54
N PRO A 298 -6.00 -14.32 17.76
CA PRO A 298 -5.29 -13.46 18.69
C PRO A 298 -3.86 -13.22 18.20
N LEU A 299 -3.49 -11.95 18.02
CA LEU A 299 -2.16 -11.55 17.56
C LEU A 299 -1.51 -10.66 18.61
N ASN A 300 -0.41 -11.14 19.18
CA ASN A 300 0.36 -10.39 20.17
C ASN A 300 1.34 -9.44 19.47
N ASN A 301 1.47 -8.24 20.01
CA ASN A 301 2.41 -7.24 19.55
C ASN A 301 3.72 -7.29 20.35
N GLN A 302 4.85 -7.16 19.66
CA GLN A 302 6.17 -7.04 20.25
C GLN A 302 6.71 -5.63 20.02
N ILE A 303 7.35 -5.04 21.04
CA ILE A 303 8.05 -3.76 20.87
C ILE A 303 9.23 -3.97 19.92
N MET A 304 9.35 -3.09 18.93
CA MET A 304 10.42 -3.11 17.95
C MET A 304 10.98 -1.70 17.73
N THR A 305 12.18 -1.63 17.17
CA THR A 305 12.67 -0.37 16.61
C THR A 305 11.99 -0.09 15.27
N GLU A 306 11.90 1.18 14.88
CA GLU A 306 11.41 1.58 13.56
C GLU A 306 12.12 0.82 12.43
N GLU A 307 13.46 0.74 12.52
CA GLU A 307 14.30 0.06 11.54
C GLU A 307 13.99 -1.44 11.44
N ALA A 308 13.73 -2.10 12.57
CA ALA A 308 13.34 -3.50 12.57
C ALA A 308 11.97 -3.71 11.91
N VAL A 309 11.00 -2.82 12.15
CA VAL A 309 9.69 -2.86 11.48
C VAL A 309 9.87 -2.71 9.97
N VAL A 310 10.61 -1.69 9.52
CA VAL A 310 10.86 -1.45 8.09
C VAL A 310 11.52 -2.65 7.43
N ASN A 311 12.56 -3.23 8.04
CA ASN A 311 13.26 -4.37 7.47
C ASN A 311 12.41 -5.65 7.43
N ILE A 312 11.53 -5.85 8.41
CA ILE A 312 10.59 -6.97 8.36
C ILE A 312 9.59 -6.77 7.23
N ILE A 313 9.06 -5.55 7.04
CA ILE A 313 8.11 -5.28 5.98
C ILE A 313 8.75 -5.44 4.60
N LYS A 314 10.00 -5.02 4.43
CA LYS A 314 10.78 -5.27 3.19
C LYS A 314 10.98 -6.75 2.87
N GLY A 315 10.94 -7.62 3.88
CA GLY A 315 11.14 -9.06 3.72
C GLY A 315 9.86 -9.88 3.53
N LEU A 316 8.70 -9.23 3.34
CA LEU A 316 7.41 -9.87 3.06
C LEU A 316 7.21 -10.14 1.57
#